data_AF-A8GC57-F1
#
_entry.id   AF-A8GC57-F1
#
_cell.length_a   1.000
_cell.length_b   1.000
_cell.length_c   1.000
_cell.angle_alpha   90.00
_cell.angle_beta   90.00
_cell.angle_gamma   90.00
#
_symmetry.space_group_name_H-M   'P 1'
#
loop_
_entity.id
_entity.type
_entity.pdbx_description
1 polymer ?
#
loop_
_entity_poly.entity_id
_entity_poly.type
_entity_poly.pdbx_seq_one_letter_code
_entity_poly.pdbx_strand_id
1 'polypeptide(L)'
;MFEALNMKFFIKSLILAAVLISPSVSAFERGINIHFKHYPRDSEFYIQLAKKYGFTSIRDDYPWQLLQKNGKDFLLSGNVNKVDYLFSQKHQNISSMLILAYGNQKLTNFDYPRTEEDIDNFVKYVSFTAARCKGTVKYYEIWNEWLYGTGIPFKSTPPDFQVYLKLVKKSSEAIRKQDPNAIIVAGSINPFKEKEREWMDNLIANGMLDYVDGISLHPYSYGNPDMSMRIPENNIKAIDKYEDHLKGMLGKSIPLYITEVGYTSYNGPNGVSDSQIYQYMQQYMDEAEKRDFIKGVWWYDLIDDGSNVKNREHRFGVLNQKLIVK
;
A
#
# COMPACT_ATOMS: atom_id res chain seq x y z
N MET A 1 38.67 18.91 74.22
CA MET A 1 38.72 20.35 73.91
C MET A 1 39.08 20.47 72.43
N PHE A 2 38.32 21.27 71.67
CA PHE A 2 38.07 21.25 70.20
C PHE A 2 36.95 20.27 69.79
N GLU A 3 35.65 20.66 69.74
CA GLU A 3 34.91 21.50 68.75
C GLU A 3 35.00 20.93 67.31
N ALA A 4 33.96 20.24 66.80
CA ALA A 4 32.74 20.75 66.09
C ALA A 4 33.06 21.17 64.63
N LEU A 5 32.32 20.89 63.54
CA LEU A 5 31.04 20.24 63.26
C LEU A 5 30.95 20.05 61.72
N ASN A 6 30.04 19.17 61.27
CA ASN A 6 29.30 19.17 60.00
C ASN A 6 29.98 18.68 58.70
N MET A 7 29.52 17.51 58.24
CA MET A 7 29.25 17.32 56.81
C MET A 7 27.97 16.51 56.62
N LYS A 8 26.95 17.18 56.07
CA LYS A 8 25.59 16.67 55.81
C LYS A 8 25.59 15.68 54.64
N PHE A 9 24.78 14.63 54.80
CA PHE A 9 24.30 13.71 53.77
C PHE A 9 23.67 14.44 52.58
N PHE A 10 23.90 13.95 51.35
CA PHE A 10 22.91 13.93 50.27
C PHE A 10 23.15 12.72 49.35
N ILE A 11 22.35 11.68 49.55
CA ILE A 11 22.17 10.58 48.59
C ILE A 11 21.32 11.16 47.45
N LYS A 12 21.90 11.32 46.26
CA LYS A 12 21.13 11.63 45.05
C LYS A 12 20.64 10.33 44.42
N SER A 13 19.34 10.07 44.58
CA SER A 13 18.61 9.06 43.80
C SER A 13 18.63 9.44 42.32
N LEU A 14 19.18 8.58 41.46
CA LEU A 14 19.00 8.66 40.02
C LEU A 14 17.60 8.12 39.68
N ILE A 15 16.68 9.02 39.31
CA ILE A 15 15.45 8.63 38.63
C ILE A 15 15.83 8.43 37.15
N LEU A 16 15.86 7.18 36.71
CA LEU A 16 15.98 6.84 35.29
C LEU A 16 14.65 7.23 34.63
N ALA A 17 14.63 8.39 33.96
CA ALA A 17 13.50 8.77 33.12
C ALA A 17 13.41 7.76 31.97
N ALA A 18 12.41 6.87 32.01
CA ALA A 18 12.01 6.08 30.87
C ALA A 18 11.54 7.07 29.79
N VAL A 19 12.36 7.26 28.77
CA VAL A 19 11.93 7.92 27.53
C VAL A 19 10.90 6.98 26.92
N LEU A 20 9.63 7.31 27.12
CA LEU A 20 8.53 6.79 26.32
C LEU A 20 8.86 7.22 24.88
N ILE A 21 9.32 6.29 24.07
CA ILE A 21 9.40 6.47 22.62
C ILE A 21 7.96 6.67 22.16
N SER A 22 7.56 7.93 21.99
CA SER A 22 6.34 8.26 21.27
C SER A 22 6.41 7.55 19.93
N PRO A 23 5.37 6.84 19.47
CA PRO A 23 5.35 6.35 18.11
C PRO A 23 5.54 7.57 17.21
N SER A 24 6.64 7.60 16.46
CA SER A 24 6.89 8.61 15.46
C SER A 24 5.63 8.69 14.61
N VAL A 25 4.93 9.83 14.64
CA VAL A 25 3.87 10.11 13.68
C VAL A 25 4.55 9.93 12.32
N SER A 26 4.22 8.85 11.60
CA SER A 26 4.70 8.71 10.23
C SER A 26 4.18 9.94 9.50
N ALA A 27 5.10 10.75 8.98
CA ALA A 27 4.73 11.82 8.06
C ALA A 27 3.85 11.25 6.95
N PHE A 28 2.88 12.04 6.50
CA PHE A 28 2.02 11.69 5.38
C PHE A 28 2.86 11.35 4.15
N GLU A 29 2.59 10.21 3.52
CA GLU A 29 3.30 9.81 2.30
C GLU A 29 2.61 10.38 1.06
N ARG A 30 3.35 11.17 0.27
CA ARG A 30 3.00 11.46 -1.12
C ARG A 30 3.60 10.37 -2.00
N GLY A 31 2.87 9.28 -2.14
CA GLY A 31 3.28 8.10 -2.87
C GLY A 31 2.89 8.11 -4.36
N ILE A 32 3.54 7.23 -5.12
CA ILE A 32 3.24 7.00 -6.54
C ILE A 32 3.31 5.50 -6.88
N ASN A 33 2.36 5.01 -7.67
CA ASN A 33 2.42 3.68 -8.27
C ASN A 33 3.36 3.67 -9.48
N ILE A 34 4.16 2.62 -9.59
CA ILE A 34 5.13 2.44 -10.67
C ILE A 34 5.10 0.98 -11.12
N HIS A 35 5.33 0.77 -12.42
CA HIS A 35 5.41 -0.56 -13.04
C HIS A 35 6.83 -0.88 -13.53
N PHE A 36 7.81 -1.03 -12.62
CA PHE A 36 9.23 -1.15 -12.98
C PHE A 36 9.51 -2.29 -13.98
N LYS A 37 8.74 -3.37 -13.88
CA LYS A 37 8.85 -4.56 -14.73
C LYS A 37 8.65 -4.26 -16.22
N HIS A 38 7.87 -3.23 -16.53
CA HIS A 38 7.50 -2.86 -17.90
C HIS A 38 8.32 -1.71 -18.46
N TYR A 39 9.03 -0.99 -17.59
CA TYR A 39 9.74 0.20 -17.98
C TYR A 39 11.09 -0.11 -18.62
N PRO A 40 11.50 0.63 -19.67
CA PRO A 40 12.69 0.29 -20.45
C PRO A 40 14.00 0.51 -19.70
N ARG A 41 14.08 1.52 -18.82
CA ARG A 41 15.32 1.88 -18.09
C ARG A 41 15.44 1.10 -16.77
N ASP A 42 16.58 1.26 -16.10
CA ASP A 42 16.83 0.64 -14.80
C ASP A 42 16.08 1.36 -13.67
N SER A 43 15.90 0.67 -12.55
CA SER A 43 15.07 1.14 -11.44
C SER A 43 15.56 2.46 -10.83
N GLU A 44 16.88 2.62 -10.70
CA GLU A 44 17.45 3.86 -10.15
C GLU A 44 16.99 5.10 -10.92
N PHE A 45 16.84 5.00 -12.25
CA PHE A 45 16.33 6.12 -13.04
C PHE A 45 14.92 6.55 -12.61
N TYR A 46 14.00 5.59 -12.44
CA TYR A 46 12.61 5.92 -12.09
C TYR A 46 12.44 6.26 -10.61
N ILE A 47 13.28 5.72 -9.72
CA ILE A 47 13.35 6.15 -8.32
C ILE A 47 13.75 7.63 -8.27
N GLN A 48 14.81 8.02 -8.99
CA GLN A 48 15.22 9.43 -9.06
C GLN A 48 14.17 10.30 -9.74
N LEU A 49 13.45 9.77 -10.74
CA LEU A 49 12.35 10.49 -11.39
C LEU A 49 11.19 10.74 -10.41
N ALA A 50 10.80 9.74 -9.62
CA ALA A 50 9.77 9.90 -8.60
C ALA A 50 10.17 10.96 -7.56
N LYS A 51 11.42 10.89 -7.06
CA LYS A 51 11.97 11.89 -6.13
C LYS A 51 12.00 13.30 -6.74
N LYS A 52 12.35 13.43 -8.02
CA LYS A 52 12.35 14.71 -8.74
C LYS A 52 10.97 15.39 -8.74
N TYR A 53 9.90 14.60 -8.78
CA TYR A 53 8.52 15.12 -8.72
C TYR A 53 7.95 15.22 -7.29
N GLY A 54 8.80 15.02 -6.27
CA GLY A 54 8.43 15.24 -4.87
C GLY A 54 7.73 14.06 -4.20
N PHE A 55 7.69 12.88 -4.83
CA PHE A 55 7.13 11.69 -4.21
C PHE A 55 8.05 11.16 -3.11
N THR A 56 7.45 10.80 -1.98
CA THR A 56 8.14 10.30 -0.77
C THR A 56 8.01 8.78 -0.62
N SER A 57 7.16 8.14 -1.41
CA SER A 57 6.99 6.68 -1.41
C SER A 57 6.69 6.14 -2.81
N ILE A 58 7.07 4.88 -3.05
CA ILE A 58 6.77 4.17 -4.29
C ILE A 58 6.01 2.87 -3.98
N ARG A 59 4.94 2.58 -4.73
CA ARG A 59 4.22 1.30 -4.69
C ARG A 59 4.40 0.53 -6.00
N ASP A 60 4.77 -0.75 -5.90
CA ASP A 60 4.83 -1.72 -7.01
C ASP A 60 4.52 -3.12 -6.44
N ASP A 61 4.21 -4.07 -7.31
CA ASP A 61 3.98 -5.47 -6.97
C ASP A 61 5.22 -6.34 -7.15
N TYR A 62 5.32 -7.36 -6.29
CA TYR A 62 6.37 -8.37 -6.36
C TYR A 62 5.78 -9.77 -6.63
N PRO A 63 5.33 -10.09 -7.87
CA PRO A 63 4.43 -11.21 -8.12
C PRO A 63 4.96 -12.56 -7.67
N TRP A 64 4.15 -13.29 -6.91
CA TRP A 64 4.44 -14.65 -6.47
C TRP A 64 4.81 -15.57 -7.63
N GLN A 65 4.04 -15.53 -8.73
CA GLN A 65 4.34 -16.30 -9.93
C GLN A 65 5.73 -16.03 -10.49
N LEU A 66 6.18 -14.77 -10.47
CA LEU A 66 7.45 -14.40 -11.08
C LEU A 66 8.63 -14.82 -10.22
N LEU A 67 8.45 -14.87 -8.90
CA LEU A 67 9.44 -15.33 -7.94
C LEU A 67 9.51 -16.86 -7.83
N GLN A 68 8.38 -17.57 -7.89
CA GLN A 68 8.31 -19.01 -7.66
C GLN A 68 7.73 -19.77 -8.87
N LYS A 69 8.29 -19.52 -10.06
CA LYS A 69 7.78 -20.04 -11.35
C LYS A 69 7.61 -21.57 -11.39
N ASN A 70 8.49 -22.32 -10.72
CA ASN A 70 8.46 -23.79 -10.71
C ASN A 70 7.62 -24.37 -9.55
N GLY A 71 7.02 -23.52 -8.70
CA GLY A 71 6.26 -23.91 -7.52
C GLY A 71 7.11 -24.45 -6.36
N LYS A 72 8.44 -24.34 -6.43
CA LYS A 72 9.38 -24.86 -5.43
C LYS A 72 10.37 -23.80 -4.98
N ASP A 73 11.24 -23.36 -5.88
CA ASP A 73 12.36 -22.48 -5.58
C ASP A 73 12.01 -21.03 -5.89
N PHE A 74 12.56 -20.11 -5.09
CA PHE A 74 12.48 -18.68 -5.35
C PHE A 74 13.68 -18.22 -6.18
N LEU A 75 13.42 -17.63 -7.35
CA LEU A 75 14.43 -17.23 -8.31
C LEU A 75 14.19 -15.80 -8.82
N LEU A 76 15.24 -14.99 -8.76
CA LEU A 76 15.27 -13.65 -9.33
C LEU A 76 15.72 -13.73 -10.78
N SER A 77 14.87 -13.32 -11.70
CA SER A 77 15.19 -13.42 -13.13
C SER A 77 14.49 -12.35 -13.97
N GLY A 78 15.17 -11.91 -15.02
CA GLY A 78 14.64 -10.93 -15.98
C GLY A 78 14.21 -9.63 -15.31
N ASN A 79 13.04 -9.12 -15.69
CA ASN A 79 12.54 -7.82 -15.20
C ASN A 79 12.16 -7.82 -13.72
N VAL A 80 12.09 -8.98 -13.07
CA VAL A 80 11.90 -9.08 -11.61
C VAL A 80 13.07 -8.43 -10.86
N ASN A 81 14.28 -8.45 -11.42
CA ASN A 81 15.45 -7.79 -10.83
C ASN A 81 15.26 -6.27 -10.68
N LYS A 82 14.44 -5.65 -11.55
CA LYS A 82 14.14 -4.22 -11.46
C LYS A 82 13.30 -3.91 -10.23
N VAL A 83 12.26 -4.70 -9.99
CA VAL A 83 11.41 -4.57 -8.79
C VAL A 83 12.20 -4.91 -7.55
N ASP A 84 13.00 -5.97 -7.61
CA ASP A 84 13.84 -6.37 -6.49
C ASP A 84 14.83 -5.28 -6.06
N TYR A 85 15.38 -4.51 -7.00
CA TYR A 85 16.25 -3.37 -6.69
C TYR A 85 15.55 -2.30 -5.83
N LEU A 86 14.27 -2.01 -6.10
CA LEU A 86 13.48 -1.09 -5.28
C LEU A 86 13.37 -1.59 -3.84
N PHE A 87 13.02 -2.87 -3.67
CA PHE A 87 12.61 -3.40 -2.37
C PHE A 87 13.73 -4.00 -1.53
N SER A 88 14.82 -4.47 -2.13
CA SER A 88 15.94 -5.10 -1.41
C SER A 88 17.07 -4.13 -1.02
N GLN A 89 16.95 -2.85 -1.39
CA GLN A 89 17.97 -1.83 -1.13
C GLN A 89 17.37 -0.62 -0.41
N LYS A 90 18.21 0.07 0.38
CA LYS A 90 17.82 1.34 1.01
C LYS A 90 17.97 2.47 0.02
N HIS A 91 16.89 3.21 -0.20
CA HIS A 91 16.86 4.42 -1.02
C HIS A 91 16.72 5.64 -0.11
N GLN A 92 17.69 6.56 -0.16
CA GLN A 92 17.65 7.73 0.71
C GLN A 92 16.43 8.61 0.40
N ASN A 93 15.70 9.04 1.44
CA ASN A 93 14.58 9.97 1.38
C ASN A 93 13.40 9.50 0.50
N ILE A 94 13.22 8.19 0.31
CA ILE A 94 12.03 7.62 -0.31
C ILE A 94 11.73 6.25 0.29
N SER A 95 10.49 6.03 0.70
CA SER A 95 10.02 4.75 1.23
C SER A 95 9.41 3.90 0.12
N SER A 96 9.02 2.66 0.44
CA SER A 96 8.35 1.79 -0.51
C SER A 96 7.21 0.99 0.12
N MET A 97 6.17 0.76 -0.68
CA MET A 97 5.07 -0.15 -0.41
C MET A 97 5.12 -1.34 -1.38
N LEU A 98 5.12 -2.55 -0.83
CA LEU A 98 5.27 -3.78 -1.57
C LEU A 98 3.96 -4.56 -1.54
N ILE A 99 3.39 -4.79 -2.71
CA ILE A 99 2.18 -5.62 -2.86
C ILE A 99 2.59 -7.09 -2.91
N LEU A 100 2.04 -7.88 -1.98
CA LEU A 100 2.18 -9.32 -1.92
C LEU A 100 0.98 -9.99 -2.63
N ALA A 101 1.16 -10.33 -3.90
CA ALA A 101 0.16 -10.93 -4.79
C ALA A 101 0.89 -11.60 -5.98
N TYR A 102 0.31 -12.12 -7.06
CA TYR A 102 -1.03 -12.68 -7.25
C TYR A 102 -0.93 -14.21 -7.18
N GLY A 103 -1.85 -14.96 -7.78
CA GLY A 103 -1.78 -16.42 -7.86
C GLY A 103 -0.53 -16.97 -8.56
N ASN A 104 -0.24 -18.25 -8.33
CA ASN A 104 0.89 -18.97 -8.92
C ASN A 104 0.38 -20.11 -9.82
N GLN A 105 0.98 -20.29 -10.99
CA GLN A 105 0.55 -21.29 -11.98
C GLN A 105 0.57 -22.71 -11.43
N LYS A 106 1.61 -23.08 -10.68
CA LYS A 106 1.81 -24.46 -10.23
C LYS A 106 1.08 -24.76 -8.93
N LEU A 107 0.89 -23.74 -8.10
CA LEU A 107 0.37 -23.90 -6.74
C LEU A 107 -1.12 -23.54 -6.67
N THR A 108 -1.59 -22.55 -7.44
CA THR A 108 -3.00 -22.12 -7.44
C THR A 108 -3.61 -22.00 -8.85
N ASN A 109 -2.91 -22.46 -9.90
CA ASN A 109 -3.35 -22.26 -11.30
C ASN A 109 -3.64 -20.78 -11.65
N PHE A 110 -2.80 -19.87 -11.14
CA PHE A 110 -2.99 -18.41 -11.20
C PHE A 110 -4.21 -17.88 -10.45
N ASP A 111 -4.98 -18.74 -9.78
CA ASP A 111 -6.16 -18.36 -9.02
C ASP A 111 -5.78 -17.82 -7.62
N TYR A 112 -6.79 -17.36 -6.89
CA TYR A 112 -6.65 -17.06 -5.46
C TYR A 112 -6.15 -18.28 -4.68
N PRO A 113 -5.44 -18.08 -3.56
CA PRO A 113 -5.38 -19.10 -2.51
C PRO A 113 -6.78 -19.44 -2.02
N ARG A 114 -7.18 -20.71 -2.09
CA ARG A 114 -8.52 -21.18 -1.68
C ARG A 114 -8.48 -22.13 -0.50
N THR A 115 -7.45 -22.97 -0.47
CA THR A 115 -7.27 -24.02 0.53
C THR A 115 -6.23 -23.63 1.56
N GLU A 116 -6.17 -24.40 2.65
CA GLU A 116 -5.11 -24.23 3.65
C GLU A 116 -3.71 -24.41 3.05
N GLU A 117 -3.56 -25.37 2.15
CA GLU A 117 -2.30 -25.62 1.46
C GLU A 117 -1.89 -24.44 0.56
N ASP A 118 -2.85 -23.84 -0.16
CA ASP A 118 -2.57 -22.67 -1.00
C ASP A 118 -2.10 -21.48 -0.14
N ILE A 119 -2.79 -21.25 0.99
CA ILE A 119 -2.44 -20.19 1.93
C ILE A 119 -1.04 -20.45 2.50
N ASP A 120 -0.73 -21.67 2.93
CA ASP A 120 0.59 -22.02 3.45
C ASP A 120 1.69 -21.83 2.41
N ASN A 121 1.41 -22.16 1.14
CA ASN A 121 2.33 -21.94 0.03
C ASN A 121 2.53 -20.44 -0.26
N PHE A 122 1.46 -19.65 -0.22
CA PHE A 122 1.54 -18.19 -0.33
C PHE A 122 2.35 -17.60 0.83
N VAL A 123 2.18 -18.09 2.06
CA VAL A 123 2.90 -17.63 3.25
C VAL A 123 4.40 -17.93 3.16
N LYS A 124 4.81 -19.04 2.52
CA LYS A 124 6.23 -19.29 2.22
C LYS A 124 6.81 -18.20 1.31
N TYR A 125 6.06 -17.78 0.29
CA TYR A 125 6.42 -16.67 -0.58
C TYR A 125 6.50 -15.33 0.19
N VAL A 126 5.53 -15.05 1.05
CA VAL A 126 5.54 -13.85 1.91
C VAL A 126 6.75 -13.86 2.83
N SER A 127 7.06 -14.97 3.48
CA SER A 127 8.21 -15.11 4.37
C SER A 127 9.54 -14.90 3.63
N PHE A 128 9.69 -15.49 2.43
CA PHE A 128 10.85 -15.26 1.58
C PHE A 128 11.01 -13.78 1.21
N THR A 129 9.92 -13.15 0.79
CA THR A 129 9.91 -11.74 0.37
C THR A 129 10.23 -10.81 1.53
N ALA A 130 9.60 -11.01 2.70
CA ALA A 130 9.82 -10.20 3.89
C ALA A 130 11.24 -10.36 4.44
N ALA A 131 11.81 -11.57 4.39
CA ALA A 131 13.21 -11.79 4.78
C ALA A 131 14.17 -11.04 3.84
N ARG A 132 13.88 -11.05 2.53
CA ARG A 132 14.69 -10.38 1.52
C ARG A 132 14.63 -8.86 1.61
N CYS A 133 13.48 -8.32 1.98
CA CYS A 133 13.23 -6.87 2.00
C CYS A 133 13.24 -6.28 3.43
N LYS A 134 13.85 -7.02 4.38
CA LYS A 134 13.89 -6.64 5.79
C LYS A 134 14.59 -5.30 5.99
N GLY A 135 13.89 -4.34 6.58
CA GLY A 135 14.43 -3.02 6.92
C GLY A 135 14.67 -2.10 5.71
N THR A 136 14.22 -2.50 4.52
CA THR A 136 14.25 -1.71 3.28
C THR A 136 12.84 -1.34 2.83
N VAL A 137 11.89 -2.27 2.93
CA VAL A 137 10.46 -2.00 2.69
C VAL A 137 9.82 -1.42 3.95
N LYS A 138 9.08 -0.31 3.79
CA LYS A 138 8.34 0.32 4.89
C LYS A 138 6.94 -0.25 5.04
N TYR A 139 6.25 -0.53 3.93
CA TYR A 139 4.88 -1.01 3.92
C TYR A 139 4.74 -2.34 3.14
N TYR A 140 4.05 -3.32 3.72
CA TYR A 140 3.60 -4.52 3.02
C TYR A 140 2.08 -4.47 2.88
N GLU A 141 1.58 -4.60 1.65
CA GLU A 141 0.16 -4.73 1.38
C GLU A 141 -0.16 -6.20 1.06
N ILE A 142 -1.05 -6.81 1.85
CA ILE A 142 -1.43 -8.21 1.69
C ILE A 142 -2.54 -8.31 0.65
N TRP A 143 -2.16 -8.80 -0.54
CA TRP A 143 -2.97 -8.92 -1.74
C TRP A 143 -3.39 -7.59 -2.36
N ASN A 144 -3.71 -7.60 -3.66
CA ASN A 144 -4.29 -6.45 -4.37
C ASN A 144 -5.71 -6.76 -4.84
N GLU A 145 -6.65 -5.90 -4.45
CA GLU A 145 -8.06 -5.90 -4.87
C GLU A 145 -8.72 -7.28 -4.89
N TRP A 146 -8.76 -7.96 -3.72
CA TRP A 146 -9.31 -9.31 -3.59
C TRP A 146 -10.71 -9.46 -4.22
N LEU A 147 -11.59 -8.49 -4.02
CA LEU A 147 -12.96 -8.52 -4.54
C LEU A 147 -13.06 -8.20 -6.04
N TYR A 148 -12.13 -7.40 -6.58
CA TYR A 148 -12.14 -7.03 -8.00
C TYR A 148 -11.49 -8.11 -8.88
N GLY A 149 -10.57 -8.90 -8.32
CA GLY A 149 -9.88 -9.98 -9.02
C GLY A 149 -8.83 -9.52 -10.01
N THR A 150 -8.17 -8.40 -9.71
CA THR A 150 -7.00 -7.96 -10.48
C THR A 150 -5.94 -9.06 -10.50
N GLY A 151 -5.40 -9.34 -11.68
CA GLY A 151 -4.38 -10.38 -11.87
C GLY A 151 -4.88 -11.83 -11.77
N ILE A 152 -6.20 -12.05 -11.66
CA ILE A 152 -6.82 -13.37 -11.55
C ILE A 152 -7.56 -13.75 -12.85
N PRO A 153 -7.62 -15.04 -13.24
CA PRO A 153 -8.42 -15.48 -14.38
C PRO A 153 -9.89 -15.02 -14.33
N PHE A 154 -10.42 -14.52 -15.45
CA PHE A 154 -11.76 -13.92 -15.54
C PHE A 154 -12.92 -14.80 -15.04
N LYS A 155 -12.76 -16.13 -15.07
CA LYS A 155 -13.81 -17.08 -14.63
C LYS A 155 -13.78 -17.35 -13.12
N SER A 156 -12.77 -16.90 -12.41
CA SER A 156 -12.63 -17.11 -10.97
C SER A 156 -13.48 -16.13 -10.18
N THR A 157 -14.11 -16.61 -9.13
CA THR A 157 -14.74 -15.77 -8.11
C THR A 157 -13.85 -15.66 -6.88
N PRO A 158 -13.82 -14.49 -6.21
CA PRO A 158 -13.07 -14.34 -4.97
C PRO A 158 -13.61 -15.31 -3.91
N PRO A 159 -12.74 -16.03 -3.19
CA PRO A 159 -13.15 -16.77 -2.00
C PRO A 159 -13.74 -15.87 -0.92
N ASP A 160 -14.45 -16.48 0.02
CA ASP A 160 -15.10 -15.81 1.15
C ASP A 160 -14.10 -15.05 2.04
N PHE A 161 -14.58 -14.06 2.79
CA PHE A 161 -13.80 -13.22 3.68
C PHE A 161 -13.01 -14.02 4.71
N GLN A 162 -13.46 -15.19 5.16
CA GLN A 162 -12.69 -16.00 6.13
C GLN A 162 -11.40 -16.57 5.50
N VAL A 163 -11.42 -16.87 4.19
CA VAL A 163 -10.22 -17.32 3.47
C VAL A 163 -9.22 -16.16 3.38
N TYR A 164 -9.70 -14.97 3.03
CA TYR A 164 -8.86 -13.76 3.01
C TYR A 164 -8.32 -13.41 4.40
N LEU A 165 -9.16 -13.45 5.44
CA LEU A 165 -8.74 -13.20 6.82
C LEU A 165 -7.64 -14.16 7.26
N LYS A 166 -7.76 -15.44 6.90
CA LYS A 166 -6.73 -16.44 7.20
C LYS A 166 -5.42 -16.18 6.47
N LEU A 167 -5.50 -15.75 5.20
CA LEU A 167 -4.35 -15.29 4.43
C LEU A 167 -3.68 -14.10 5.12
N VAL A 168 -4.45 -13.06 5.46
CA VAL A 168 -3.96 -11.85 6.16
C VAL A 168 -3.26 -12.21 7.47
N LYS A 169 -3.91 -13.02 8.31
CA LYS A 169 -3.35 -13.48 9.58
C LYS A 169 -1.98 -14.14 9.40
N LYS A 170 -1.91 -15.20 8.58
CA LYS A 170 -0.67 -15.97 8.43
C LYS A 170 0.43 -15.17 7.72
N SER A 171 0.08 -14.35 6.74
CA SER A 171 1.03 -13.47 6.06
C SER A 171 1.58 -12.42 7.02
N SER A 172 0.74 -11.81 7.86
CA SER A 172 1.18 -10.86 8.88
C SER A 172 2.15 -11.48 9.87
N GLU A 173 1.81 -12.65 10.43
CA GLU A 173 2.69 -13.39 11.35
C GLU A 173 4.05 -13.70 10.71
N ALA A 174 4.07 -14.09 9.43
CA ALA A 174 5.30 -14.32 8.69
C ALA A 174 6.11 -13.04 8.47
N ILE A 175 5.46 -11.92 8.11
CA ILE A 175 6.13 -10.62 7.96
C ILE A 175 6.74 -10.19 9.28
N ARG A 176 5.96 -10.18 10.37
CA ARG A 176 6.42 -9.77 11.72
C ARG A 176 7.62 -10.58 12.20
N LYS A 177 7.68 -11.87 11.88
CA LYS A 177 8.82 -12.73 12.21
C LYS A 177 10.11 -12.29 11.50
N GLN A 178 10.01 -11.83 10.26
CA GLN A 178 11.17 -11.40 9.47
C GLN A 178 11.53 -9.93 9.73
N ASP A 179 10.52 -9.05 9.69
CA ASP A 179 10.62 -7.61 9.83
C ASP A 179 9.54 -7.08 10.81
N PRO A 180 9.83 -7.03 12.12
CA PRO A 180 8.85 -6.61 13.13
C PRO A 180 8.45 -5.13 13.01
N ASN A 181 9.25 -4.31 12.35
CA ASN A 181 9.04 -2.86 12.26
C ASN A 181 8.27 -2.44 11.00
N ALA A 182 8.02 -3.35 10.06
CA ALA A 182 7.31 -3.03 8.84
C ALA A 182 5.84 -2.68 9.12
N ILE A 183 5.24 -1.79 8.34
CA ILE A 183 3.82 -1.49 8.44
C ILE A 183 3.05 -2.45 7.52
N ILE A 184 2.04 -3.12 8.05
CA ILE A 184 1.26 -4.12 7.32
C ILE A 184 -0.15 -3.57 7.09
N VAL A 185 -0.60 -3.58 5.84
CA VAL A 185 -1.93 -3.11 5.44
C VAL A 185 -2.66 -4.16 4.61
N ALA A 186 -3.99 -4.11 4.63
CA ALA A 186 -4.85 -5.02 3.89
C ALA A 186 -6.18 -4.34 3.52
N GLY A 187 -6.85 -4.86 2.51
CA GLY A 187 -8.18 -4.42 2.09
C GLY A 187 -8.28 -4.13 0.60
N SER A 188 -7.49 -3.16 0.13
CA SER A 188 -7.54 -2.60 -1.24
C SER A 188 -8.98 -2.37 -1.73
N ILE A 189 -9.87 -1.93 -0.84
CA ILE A 189 -11.30 -1.76 -1.14
C ILE A 189 -11.56 -0.37 -1.71
N ASN A 190 -12.59 -0.23 -2.53
CA ASN A 190 -13.21 1.06 -2.80
C ASN A 190 -14.30 1.33 -1.75
N PRO A 191 -14.07 2.25 -0.78
CA PRO A 191 -15.00 2.49 0.32
C PRO A 191 -16.34 3.10 -0.14
N PHE A 192 -16.47 3.50 -1.41
CA PHE A 192 -17.72 4.05 -1.94
C PHE A 192 -18.70 2.96 -2.40
N LYS A 193 -18.25 1.70 -2.49
CA LYS A 193 -19.10 0.57 -2.85
C LYS A 193 -19.56 -0.17 -1.61
N GLU A 194 -20.88 -0.29 -1.46
CA GLU A 194 -21.52 -0.93 -0.31
C GLU A 194 -21.02 -2.35 -0.06
N LYS A 195 -21.02 -3.20 -1.10
CA LYS A 195 -20.55 -4.59 -0.98
C LYS A 195 -19.10 -4.72 -0.49
N GLU A 196 -18.23 -3.79 -0.88
CA GLU A 196 -16.83 -3.81 -0.43
C GLU A 196 -16.68 -3.31 1.00
N ARG A 197 -17.52 -2.34 1.43
CA ARG A 197 -17.64 -1.95 2.84
C ARG A 197 -18.14 -3.09 3.71
N GLU A 198 -19.23 -3.76 3.32
CA GLU A 198 -19.79 -4.89 4.07
C GLU A 198 -18.77 -6.03 4.23
N TRP A 199 -18.00 -6.32 3.18
CA TRP A 199 -16.93 -7.31 3.24
C TRP A 199 -15.82 -6.90 4.23
N MET A 200 -15.41 -5.63 4.22
CA MET A 200 -14.43 -5.10 5.17
C MET A 200 -14.97 -5.09 6.61
N ASP A 201 -16.24 -4.72 6.80
CA ASP A 201 -16.89 -4.74 8.11
C ASP A 201 -16.89 -6.16 8.70
N ASN A 202 -17.14 -7.19 7.87
CA ASN A 202 -17.02 -8.58 8.28
C ASN A 202 -15.59 -8.97 8.68
N LEU A 203 -14.57 -8.53 7.93
CA LEU A 203 -13.16 -8.78 8.30
C LEU A 203 -12.81 -8.12 9.64
N ILE A 204 -13.22 -6.87 9.84
CA ILE A 204 -12.98 -6.11 11.07
C ILE A 204 -13.69 -6.77 12.25
N ALA A 205 -14.97 -7.12 12.11
CA ALA A 205 -15.75 -7.79 13.15
C ALA A 205 -15.16 -9.16 13.56
N ASN A 206 -14.39 -9.79 12.66
CA ASN A 206 -13.69 -11.05 12.90
C ASN A 206 -12.20 -10.88 13.26
N GLY A 207 -11.77 -9.67 13.62
CA GLY A 207 -10.46 -9.42 14.22
C GLY A 207 -9.32 -9.18 13.23
N MET A 208 -9.59 -8.78 11.98
CA MET A 208 -8.52 -8.46 11.01
C MET A 208 -7.51 -7.43 11.56
N LEU A 209 -7.99 -6.45 12.32
CA LEU A 209 -7.17 -5.36 12.87
C LEU A 209 -6.18 -5.80 13.97
N ASP A 210 -6.26 -7.05 14.45
CA ASP A 210 -5.22 -7.61 15.33
C ASP A 210 -3.96 -8.01 14.55
N TYR A 211 -4.06 -8.11 13.22
CA TYR A 211 -2.99 -8.60 12.35
C TYR A 211 -2.46 -7.52 11.39
N VAL A 212 -3.07 -6.34 11.31
CA VAL A 212 -2.63 -5.26 10.41
C VAL A 212 -2.58 -3.93 11.13
N ASP A 213 -1.75 -3.02 10.64
CA ASP A 213 -1.59 -1.66 11.19
C ASP A 213 -2.58 -0.65 10.59
N GLY A 214 -3.27 -1.02 9.52
CA GLY A 214 -4.30 -0.19 8.92
C GLY A 214 -4.94 -0.81 7.69
N ILE A 215 -5.87 -0.06 7.11
CA ILE A 215 -6.67 -0.49 5.96
C ILE A 215 -6.16 0.21 4.70
N SER A 216 -5.95 -0.55 3.64
CA SER A 216 -5.65 -0.01 2.32
C SER A 216 -6.92 0.23 1.49
N LEU A 217 -6.95 1.35 0.77
CA LEU A 217 -8.12 1.84 0.03
C LEU A 217 -7.77 2.19 -1.42
N HIS A 218 -8.68 1.82 -2.32
CA HIS A 218 -8.70 2.15 -3.74
C HIS A 218 -9.93 3.02 -4.10
N PRO A 219 -10.03 4.26 -3.59
CA PRO A 219 -11.22 5.12 -3.68
C PRO A 219 -11.38 5.77 -5.07
N TYR A 220 -11.33 4.99 -6.14
CA TYR A 220 -11.58 5.49 -7.48
C TYR A 220 -13.00 6.03 -7.61
N SER A 221 -13.13 7.28 -8.03
CA SER A 221 -14.41 7.93 -8.29
C SER A 221 -14.54 8.52 -9.69
N TYR A 222 -13.53 8.46 -10.56
CA TYR A 222 -13.58 9.06 -11.90
C TYR A 222 -14.81 8.59 -12.71
N GLY A 223 -15.22 7.32 -12.56
CA GLY A 223 -16.41 6.75 -13.19
C GLY A 223 -17.71 6.83 -12.39
N ASN A 224 -17.74 7.53 -11.24
CA ASN A 224 -18.91 7.58 -10.36
C ASN A 224 -20.10 8.28 -11.07
N PRO A 225 -21.33 7.73 -11.02
CA PRO A 225 -22.50 8.36 -11.63
C PRO A 225 -22.83 9.74 -11.04
N ASP A 226 -22.56 9.95 -9.75
CA ASP A 226 -22.57 11.28 -9.16
C ASP A 226 -21.30 12.02 -9.57
N MET A 227 -21.45 13.01 -10.47
CA MET A 227 -20.31 13.78 -10.97
C MET A 227 -19.62 14.59 -9.88
N SER A 228 -20.32 14.95 -8.79
CA SER A 228 -19.71 15.68 -7.68
C SER A 228 -18.64 14.85 -6.96
N MET A 229 -18.80 13.52 -6.91
CA MET A 229 -17.84 12.57 -6.35
C MET A 229 -16.54 12.50 -7.16
N ARG A 230 -16.55 12.97 -8.41
CA ARG A 230 -15.36 13.00 -9.28
C ARG A 230 -14.42 14.15 -8.93
N ILE A 231 -14.84 15.11 -8.11
CA ILE A 231 -13.97 16.20 -7.64
C ILE A 231 -13.10 15.66 -6.49
N PRO A 232 -11.76 15.86 -6.51
CA PRO A 232 -10.86 15.34 -5.47
C PRO A 232 -11.30 15.64 -4.04
N GLU A 233 -11.67 16.88 -3.75
CA GLU A 233 -12.12 17.30 -2.42
C GLU A 233 -13.37 16.53 -1.94
N ASN A 234 -14.34 16.31 -2.83
CA ASN A 234 -15.56 15.58 -2.48
C ASN A 234 -15.30 14.08 -2.30
N ASN A 235 -14.38 13.51 -3.08
CA ASN A 235 -13.92 12.14 -2.88
C ASN A 235 -13.30 11.97 -1.48
N ILE A 236 -12.40 12.88 -1.08
CA ILE A 236 -11.82 12.88 0.26
C ILE A 236 -12.89 13.07 1.35
N LYS A 237 -13.86 13.97 1.17
CA LYS A 237 -15.00 14.11 2.11
C LYS A 237 -15.85 12.85 2.25
N ALA A 238 -15.92 12.02 1.21
CA ALA A 238 -16.58 10.73 1.30
C ALA A 238 -15.74 9.69 2.06
N ILE A 239 -14.41 9.82 2.05
CA ILE A 239 -13.53 9.03 2.93
C ILE A 239 -13.71 9.47 4.38
N ASP A 240 -13.94 10.76 4.67
CA ASP A 240 -14.29 11.22 6.04
C ASP A 240 -15.52 10.46 6.57
N LYS A 241 -16.57 10.31 5.74
CA LYS A 241 -17.77 9.55 6.11
C LYS A 241 -17.48 8.07 6.36
N TYR A 242 -16.55 7.48 5.60
CA TYR A 242 -16.13 6.09 5.82
C TYR A 242 -15.33 5.96 7.11
N GLU A 243 -14.50 6.96 7.44
CA GLU A 243 -13.77 6.99 8.69
C GLU A 243 -14.71 7.17 9.90
N ASP A 244 -15.75 8.00 9.79
CA ASP A 244 -16.80 8.13 10.81
C ASP A 244 -17.53 6.80 11.05
N HIS A 245 -17.84 6.06 9.98
CA HIS A 245 -18.41 4.71 10.06
C HIS A 245 -17.49 3.75 10.83
N LEU A 246 -16.21 3.69 10.46
CA LEU A 246 -15.22 2.85 11.14
C LEU A 246 -15.03 3.25 12.61
N LYS A 247 -14.97 4.55 12.91
CA LYS A 247 -14.95 5.07 14.28
C LYS A 247 -16.19 4.63 15.07
N GLY A 248 -17.37 4.67 14.46
CA GLY A 248 -18.61 4.20 15.07
C GLY A 248 -18.56 2.72 15.44
N MET A 249 -17.97 1.90 14.58
CA MET A 249 -17.79 0.46 14.83
C MET A 249 -16.70 0.16 15.88
N LEU A 250 -15.61 0.92 15.89
CA LEU A 250 -14.39 0.59 16.65
C LEU A 250 -14.21 1.42 17.92
N GLY A 251 -14.96 2.51 18.08
CA GLY A 251 -14.77 3.51 19.14
C GLY A 251 -13.47 4.32 19.03
N LYS A 252 -12.70 4.16 17.94
CA LYS A 252 -11.42 4.85 17.69
C LYS A 252 -11.14 5.00 16.20
N SER A 253 -10.33 6.00 15.86
CA SER A 253 -9.78 6.12 14.51
C SER A 253 -8.72 5.05 14.26
N ILE A 254 -8.62 4.58 13.02
CA ILE A 254 -7.58 3.67 12.57
C ILE A 254 -6.84 4.26 11.36
N PRO A 255 -5.55 3.92 11.15
CA PRO A 255 -4.81 4.36 9.98
C PRO A 255 -5.43 3.87 8.67
N LEU A 256 -5.68 4.80 7.75
CA LEU A 256 -6.09 4.53 6.37
C LEU A 256 -4.95 4.87 5.41
N TYR A 257 -4.73 4.00 4.44
CA TYR A 257 -3.72 4.15 3.40
C TYR A 257 -4.42 4.15 2.05
N ILE A 258 -4.36 5.25 1.30
CA ILE A 258 -4.95 5.31 -0.04
C ILE A 258 -3.90 4.76 -1.00
N THR A 259 -3.86 3.44 -1.15
CA THR A 259 -2.78 2.73 -1.86
C THR A 259 -2.93 2.81 -3.38
N GLU A 260 -4.11 3.17 -3.86
CA GLU A 260 -4.31 3.43 -5.28
C GLU A 260 -5.47 4.40 -5.54
N VAL A 261 -5.19 5.51 -6.23
CA VAL A 261 -6.23 6.41 -6.72
C VAL A 261 -5.68 7.20 -7.89
N GLY A 262 -6.53 7.46 -8.88
CA GLY A 262 -6.11 8.21 -10.05
C GLY A 262 -7.29 8.61 -10.92
N TYR A 263 -6.99 9.46 -11.89
CA TYR A 263 -7.89 9.84 -12.97
C TYR A 263 -7.21 9.49 -14.28
N THR A 264 -7.99 9.24 -15.31
CA THR A 264 -7.50 8.82 -16.62
C THR A 264 -7.77 9.91 -17.64
N SER A 265 -6.81 10.21 -18.50
CA SER A 265 -6.98 11.14 -19.61
C SER A 265 -7.25 10.45 -20.95
N TYR A 266 -7.79 9.23 -20.89
CA TYR A 266 -8.18 8.51 -22.09
C TYR A 266 -9.34 9.19 -22.82
N ASN A 267 -9.37 9.00 -24.14
CA ASN A 267 -10.45 9.45 -25.01
C ASN A 267 -11.63 8.48 -24.89
N GLY A 268 -12.40 8.65 -23.82
CA GLY A 268 -13.63 7.91 -23.57
C GLY A 268 -14.42 8.50 -22.40
N PRO A 269 -15.52 7.84 -22.00
CA PRO A 269 -16.38 8.32 -20.94
C PRO A 269 -15.62 8.59 -19.64
N ASN A 270 -15.88 9.75 -19.02
CA ASN A 270 -15.29 10.14 -17.74
C ASN A 270 -13.78 10.42 -17.75
N GLY A 271 -13.14 10.48 -18.93
CA GLY A 271 -11.78 10.97 -19.06
C GLY A 271 -11.66 12.45 -18.67
N VAL A 272 -10.53 12.82 -18.08
CA VAL A 272 -10.15 14.21 -17.81
C VAL A 272 -9.12 14.69 -18.83
N SER A 273 -8.83 15.98 -18.88
CA SER A 273 -7.70 16.47 -19.68
C SER A 273 -6.36 16.05 -19.07
N ASP A 274 -5.29 15.99 -19.88
CA ASP A 274 -3.93 15.70 -19.40
C ASP A 274 -3.55 16.64 -18.25
N SER A 275 -3.81 17.95 -18.38
CA SER A 275 -3.45 18.95 -17.35
C SER A 275 -4.22 18.80 -16.04
N GLN A 276 -5.43 18.20 -16.09
CA GLN A 276 -6.20 17.90 -14.89
C GLN A 276 -5.60 16.75 -14.08
N ILE A 277 -4.84 15.84 -14.69
CA ILE A 277 -4.24 14.70 -13.97
C ILE A 277 -3.32 15.21 -12.85
N TYR A 278 -2.37 16.07 -13.20
CA TYR A 278 -1.42 16.60 -12.21
C TYR A 278 -2.12 17.53 -11.20
N GLN A 279 -3.04 18.37 -11.66
CA GLN A 279 -3.80 19.27 -10.78
C GLN A 279 -4.64 18.50 -9.75
N TYR A 280 -5.36 17.47 -10.19
CA TYR A 280 -6.19 16.65 -9.31
C TYR A 280 -5.33 15.82 -8.35
N MET A 281 -4.18 15.33 -8.78
CA MET A 281 -3.24 14.66 -7.87
C MET A 281 -2.80 15.58 -6.73
N GLN A 282 -2.36 16.80 -7.05
CA GLN A 282 -1.94 17.76 -6.02
C GLN A 282 -3.09 18.10 -5.08
N GLN A 283 -4.26 18.45 -5.62
CA GLN A 283 -5.45 18.74 -4.81
C GLN A 283 -5.84 17.55 -3.91
N TYR A 284 -5.80 16.33 -4.44
CA TYR A 284 -6.17 15.12 -3.70
C TYR A 284 -5.19 14.87 -2.54
N MET A 285 -3.89 14.96 -2.79
CA MET A 285 -2.86 14.78 -1.76
C MET A 285 -2.91 15.88 -0.70
N ASP A 286 -3.10 17.15 -1.10
CA ASP A 286 -3.21 18.30 -0.19
C ASP A 286 -4.45 18.17 0.71
N GLU A 287 -5.58 17.71 0.16
CA GLU A 287 -6.78 17.46 0.96
C GLU A 287 -6.60 16.26 1.89
N ALA A 288 -5.98 15.18 1.42
CA ALA A 288 -5.72 13.99 2.23
C ALA A 288 -4.77 14.28 3.41
N GLU A 289 -3.72 15.08 3.18
CA GLU A 289 -2.71 15.44 4.21
C GLU A 289 -3.30 16.22 5.39
N LYS A 290 -4.46 16.88 5.20
CA LYS A 290 -5.18 17.58 6.28
C LYS A 290 -5.85 16.64 7.28
N ARG A 291 -5.83 15.31 7.04
CA ARG A 291 -6.51 14.31 7.87
C ARG A 291 -5.49 13.37 8.50
N ASP A 292 -5.32 13.50 9.82
CA ASP A 292 -4.35 12.70 10.58
C ASP A 292 -4.55 11.17 10.44
N PHE A 293 -5.76 10.70 10.14
CA PHE A 293 -6.05 9.27 9.96
C PHE A 293 -5.59 8.74 8.59
N ILE A 294 -5.39 9.60 7.60
CA ILE A 294 -4.85 9.21 6.29
C ILE A 294 -3.33 9.30 6.36
N LYS A 295 -2.65 8.17 6.16
CA LYS A 295 -1.19 8.07 6.30
C LYS A 295 -0.43 8.28 5.02
N GLY A 296 -1.12 8.29 3.89
CA GLY A 296 -0.54 8.57 2.60
C GLY A 296 -1.50 8.27 1.45
N VAL A 297 -1.13 8.80 0.30
CA VAL A 297 -1.80 8.58 -0.99
C VAL A 297 -0.75 8.09 -1.98
N TRP A 298 -0.97 6.94 -2.59
CA TRP A 298 -0.20 6.43 -3.71
C TRP A 298 -0.99 6.62 -4.99
N TRP A 299 -0.64 7.65 -5.75
CA TRP A 299 -1.35 7.99 -6.99
C TRP A 299 -1.10 6.92 -8.06
N TYR A 300 -2.10 6.63 -8.89
CA TYR A 300 -1.98 5.73 -10.04
C TYR A 300 -2.02 6.57 -11.32
N ASP A 301 -0.93 6.68 -12.08
CA ASP A 301 0.43 6.14 -11.83
C ASP A 301 1.52 7.08 -12.38
N LEU A 302 2.81 6.71 -12.32
CA LEU A 302 3.90 7.62 -12.70
C LEU A 302 3.93 7.91 -14.20
N ILE A 303 3.80 6.88 -15.06
CA ILE A 303 3.97 7.00 -16.51
C ILE A 303 2.84 6.23 -17.20
N ASP A 304 2.22 6.86 -18.20
CA ASP A 304 1.27 6.21 -19.10
C ASP A 304 1.76 4.82 -19.55
N ASP A 305 1.01 3.76 -19.20
CA ASP A 305 1.35 2.37 -19.52
C ASP A 305 1.40 2.06 -21.03
N GLY A 306 0.85 2.94 -21.86
CA GLY A 306 0.84 2.76 -23.30
C GLY A 306 0.49 4.02 -24.09
N SER A 307 0.48 3.90 -25.42
CA SER A 307 0.22 5.02 -26.33
C SER A 307 -1.23 5.06 -26.86
N ASN A 308 -2.00 3.98 -26.69
CA ASN A 308 -3.40 3.93 -27.13
C ASN A 308 -4.29 4.85 -26.30
N VAL A 309 -4.65 6.01 -26.87
CA VAL A 309 -5.52 7.01 -26.22
C VAL A 309 -6.93 6.52 -25.91
N LYS A 310 -7.41 5.43 -26.53
CA LYS A 310 -8.72 4.85 -26.23
C LYS A 310 -8.66 3.75 -25.17
N ASN A 311 -7.47 3.29 -24.80
CA ASN A 311 -7.31 2.37 -23.68
C ASN A 311 -7.19 3.17 -22.39
N ARG A 312 -8.11 2.92 -21.46
CA ARG A 312 -8.17 3.61 -20.18
C ARG A 312 -6.88 3.45 -19.36
N GLU A 313 -6.39 2.23 -19.28
CA GLU A 313 -5.22 1.87 -18.47
C GLU A 313 -3.94 2.54 -18.98
N HIS A 314 -3.88 2.88 -20.28
CA HIS A 314 -2.71 3.53 -20.87
C HIS A 314 -2.57 5.02 -20.51
N ARG A 315 -3.54 5.62 -19.81
CA ARG A 315 -3.69 7.09 -19.74
C ARG A 315 -3.82 7.63 -18.31
N PHE A 316 -3.43 6.87 -17.30
CA PHE A 316 -3.43 7.30 -15.89
C PHE A 316 -2.17 8.09 -15.49
N GLY A 317 -1.09 7.95 -16.25
CA GLY A 317 0.21 8.50 -15.90
C GLY A 317 0.17 9.99 -15.59
N VAL A 318 0.93 10.41 -14.57
CA VAL A 318 1.31 11.81 -14.35
C VAL A 318 2.24 12.30 -15.46
N LEU A 319 3.05 11.38 -16.00
CA LEU A 319 3.92 11.60 -17.14
C LEU A 319 3.39 10.80 -18.35
N ASN A 320 3.55 11.33 -19.54
CA ASN A 320 3.39 10.53 -20.75
C ASN A 320 4.64 9.66 -21.01
N GLN A 321 4.59 8.80 -22.03
CA GLN A 321 5.72 7.92 -22.40
C GLN A 321 7.01 8.65 -22.82
N LYS A 322 6.94 9.96 -23.10
CA LYS A 322 8.11 10.83 -23.35
C LYS A 322 8.63 11.50 -22.07
N LEU A 323 8.10 11.13 -20.91
CA LEU A 323 8.42 11.66 -19.58
C LEU A 323 8.10 13.15 -19.40
N ILE A 324 7.15 13.65 -20.20
CA ILE A 324 6.61 15.01 -20.09
C ILE A 324 5.40 14.95 -19.17
N VAL A 325 5.33 15.89 -18.21
CA VAL A 325 4.18 16.05 -17.32
C VAL A 325 2.92 16.32 -18.14
N LYS A 326 1.85 15.62 -17.79
CA LYS A 326 0.53 15.79 -18.39
C LYS A 326 -0.21 16.99 -17.78
#